data_AF-A0A0L0QMM7-F1
#
_entry.id   AF-A0A0L0QMM7-F1
#
_cell.length_a   1.000
_cell.length_b   1.000
_cell.length_c   1.000
_cell.angle_alpha   90.00
_cell.angle_beta   90.00
_cell.angle_gamma   90.00
#
_symmetry.space_group_name_H-M   'P 1'
#
loop_
_entity.id
_entity.type
_entity.pdbx_description
1 polymer ?
#
loop_
_entity_poly.entity_id
_entity_poly.type
_entity_poly.pdbx_seq_one_letter_code
_entity_poly.pdbx_strand_id
1 'polypeptide(L)'
;MSETKEKVFKGGGFLVEDLTADDVITPEDFTDEHKMIAKTTEEFVVGEVIPKVDHLENHEFEHSVELLKKAGELGLLGADIPEEYGGLALDKISSSLITEKFALAGGFSVTHGAHVGIGSLPIVFFGNNAQKEKYLPKLATGELLAAYALTEPSSGSDALGAKATAVLNEAGTHYILNGEKQWITNSAFADVFIVYAKIDGEHFSAFIVEREFPGVSTGPEEKKMGIKSSSTRTLILEDAEVPVENLLGEKGRGHIIAFNILNVGRYKLAIGGVGGAKRGIELAVKYVNERKQFNKPISSFSLTKEKLATMAAETYANESAVYRTVGLFEQRMGALTDEQLNDGREVARAIAEYQIECSMNKYMCTELLDFVADEAVQLHGGYGFMQEYEVERMYRDSRINRIFEGTNEINRLLVPGTLLKKAMKGELPLLQKAQSLQEELMMLMPEEVGTAALEQEKHLLKNAKKMVLLGAGLAAQKFMQNIEHEQEILVNLADMVAEVYNMESAILRTEKAIHRDGEEKSKQKLWYTQVYVQEAFNRMEANAKETLIAVEEGDTLRMMLSTLRKLTRHTPTNVIARKREIAAAIIEEEKYTL
;
A
#
# COMPACT_ATOMS: atom_id res chain seq x y z
N MET A 1 0.69 -28.82 -2.21
CA MET A 1 2.11 -28.73 -1.85
C MET A 1 2.95 -29.45 -2.91
N SER A 2 3.34 -28.76 -3.98
CA SER A 2 4.41 -29.24 -4.86
C SER A 2 5.72 -28.60 -4.42
N GLU A 3 6.73 -29.43 -4.21
CA GLU A 3 8.10 -29.03 -3.90
C GLU A 3 8.73 -28.25 -5.06
N THR A 4 8.47 -26.95 -5.13
CA THR A 4 9.36 -25.99 -5.78
C THR A 4 9.85 -25.10 -4.66
N LYS A 5 11.13 -25.17 -4.29
CA LYS A 5 11.73 -24.12 -3.47
C LYS A 5 11.65 -22.84 -4.31
N GLU A 6 10.62 -22.04 -4.07
CA GLU A 6 10.41 -20.79 -4.79
C GLU A 6 11.62 -19.89 -4.60
N LYS A 7 12.07 -19.29 -5.70
CA LYS A 7 13.23 -18.41 -5.73
C LYS A 7 12.93 -17.19 -4.87
N VAL A 8 13.71 -16.97 -3.80
CA VAL A 8 13.50 -15.84 -2.90
C VAL A 8 14.20 -14.59 -3.43
N PHE A 9 13.42 -13.60 -3.82
CA PHE A 9 13.91 -12.31 -4.32
C PHE A 9 14.18 -11.33 -3.18
N LYS A 10 15.20 -10.47 -3.34
CA LYS A 10 15.51 -9.40 -2.37
C LYS A 10 14.63 -8.18 -2.63
N GLY A 11 14.30 -7.44 -1.56
CA GLY A 11 13.62 -6.15 -1.68
C GLY A 11 14.46 -5.14 -2.44
N GLY A 12 13.87 -4.51 -3.45
CA GLY A 12 14.56 -3.66 -4.44
C GLY A 12 15.34 -4.41 -5.52
N GLY A 13 15.35 -5.76 -5.49
CA GLY A 13 16.08 -6.60 -6.44
C GLY A 13 15.58 -6.47 -7.88
N PHE A 14 14.30 -6.12 -8.08
CA PHE A 14 13.67 -5.96 -9.39
C PHE A 14 14.38 -4.95 -10.32
N LEU A 15 15.16 -4.00 -9.77
CA LEU A 15 15.93 -3.05 -10.58
C LEU A 15 17.12 -3.68 -11.32
N VAL A 16 17.62 -4.83 -10.85
CA VAL A 16 18.89 -5.41 -11.31
C VAL A 16 18.83 -6.92 -11.58
N GLU A 17 17.78 -7.57 -11.11
CA GLU A 17 17.48 -8.98 -11.36
C GLU A 17 16.49 -9.11 -12.52
N ASP A 18 16.65 -10.18 -13.29
CA ASP A 18 15.69 -10.57 -14.32
C ASP A 18 14.67 -11.52 -13.70
N LEU A 19 13.41 -11.08 -13.66
CA LEU A 19 12.26 -11.86 -13.23
C LEU A 19 11.49 -12.38 -14.43
N THR A 20 10.88 -13.55 -14.26
CA THR A 20 9.99 -14.19 -15.23
C THR A 20 8.57 -14.25 -14.69
N ALA A 21 7.60 -14.58 -15.56
CA ALA A 21 6.20 -14.70 -15.18
C ALA A 21 5.95 -15.74 -14.07
N ASP A 22 6.77 -16.80 -14.01
CA ASP A 22 6.65 -17.86 -13.00
C ASP A 22 7.19 -17.43 -11.63
N ASP A 23 7.99 -16.38 -11.58
CA ASP A 23 8.59 -15.86 -10.35
C ASP A 23 7.62 -15.00 -9.51
N VAL A 24 6.48 -14.59 -10.08
CA VAL A 24 5.52 -13.69 -9.43
C VAL A 24 4.17 -14.36 -9.15
N ILE A 25 3.62 -14.09 -7.97
CA ILE A 25 2.24 -14.43 -7.63
C ILE A 25 1.33 -13.32 -8.13
N THR A 26 0.24 -13.72 -8.77
CA THR A 26 -0.76 -12.85 -9.41
C THR A 26 -2.16 -13.19 -8.88
N PRO A 27 -3.15 -12.28 -9.02
CA PRO A 27 -4.54 -12.59 -8.67
C PRO A 27 -5.10 -13.83 -9.37
N GLU A 28 -4.57 -14.15 -10.56
CA GLU A 28 -4.94 -15.35 -11.30
C GLU A 28 -4.47 -16.66 -10.64
N ASP A 29 -3.57 -16.61 -9.65
CA ASP A 29 -3.04 -17.74 -8.89
C ASP A 29 -3.82 -18.01 -7.59
N PHE A 30 -4.80 -17.16 -7.25
CA PHE A 30 -5.59 -17.33 -6.02
C PHE A 30 -6.30 -18.69 -5.97
N THR A 31 -6.17 -19.36 -4.82
CA THR A 31 -6.82 -20.65 -4.57
C THR A 31 -8.32 -20.50 -4.37
N ASP A 32 -9.02 -21.62 -4.25
CA ASP A 32 -10.46 -21.58 -3.97
C ASP A 32 -10.75 -21.11 -2.55
N GLU A 33 -9.85 -21.37 -1.58
CA GLU A 33 -9.90 -20.82 -0.23
C GLU A 33 -9.75 -19.29 -0.24
N HIS A 34 -8.79 -18.76 -1.02
CA HIS A 34 -8.64 -17.31 -1.23
C HIS A 34 -9.91 -16.67 -1.77
N LYS A 35 -10.51 -17.27 -2.81
CA LYS A 35 -11.77 -16.78 -3.39
C LYS A 35 -12.92 -16.88 -2.41
N MET A 36 -12.97 -17.94 -1.60
CA MET A 36 -14.01 -18.15 -0.60
C MET A 36 -13.93 -17.07 0.49
N ILE A 37 -12.75 -16.79 1.06
CA ILE A 37 -12.63 -15.76 2.10
C ILE A 37 -12.93 -14.36 1.57
N ALA A 38 -12.51 -14.07 0.33
CA ALA A 38 -12.86 -12.82 -0.34
C ALA A 38 -14.39 -12.69 -0.51
N LYS A 39 -15.06 -13.76 -0.96
CA LYS A 39 -16.51 -13.78 -1.13
C LYS A 39 -17.25 -13.64 0.21
N THR A 40 -16.85 -14.36 1.24
CA THR A 40 -17.43 -14.23 2.60
C THR A 40 -17.32 -12.80 3.10
N THR A 41 -16.16 -12.17 2.91
CA THR A 41 -15.94 -10.77 3.31
C THR A 41 -16.82 -9.81 2.51
N GLU A 42 -16.94 -10.01 1.19
CA GLU A 42 -17.79 -9.20 0.32
C GLU A 42 -19.27 -9.31 0.70
N GLU A 43 -19.77 -10.53 0.93
CA GLU A 43 -21.15 -10.77 1.36
C GLU A 43 -21.43 -10.13 2.71
N PHE A 44 -20.50 -10.20 3.67
CA PHE A 44 -20.60 -9.51 4.95
C PHE A 44 -20.64 -7.98 4.77
N VAL A 45 -19.71 -7.41 4.00
CA VAL A 45 -19.63 -5.96 3.80
C VAL A 45 -20.89 -5.44 3.10
N VAL A 46 -21.30 -6.06 1.99
CA VAL A 46 -22.47 -5.63 1.22
C VAL A 46 -23.78 -5.90 1.97
N GLY A 47 -23.88 -7.02 2.69
CA GLY A 47 -25.12 -7.45 3.36
C GLY A 47 -25.35 -6.82 4.72
N GLU A 48 -24.30 -6.59 5.51
CA GLU A 48 -24.41 -6.11 6.90
C GLU A 48 -23.89 -4.68 7.09
N VAL A 49 -22.76 -4.34 6.45
CA VAL A 49 -22.09 -3.04 6.69
C VAL A 49 -22.69 -1.92 5.85
N ILE A 50 -22.79 -2.11 4.52
CA ILE A 50 -23.30 -1.07 3.59
C ILE A 50 -24.69 -0.54 4.03
N PRO A 51 -25.66 -1.38 4.45
CA PRO A 51 -26.95 -0.89 4.94
C PRO A 51 -26.89 -0.01 6.20
N LYS A 52 -25.75 0.00 6.89
CA LYS A 52 -25.53 0.78 8.12
C LYS A 52 -24.65 2.01 7.92
N VAL A 53 -24.11 2.25 6.73
CA VAL A 53 -23.12 3.32 6.50
C VAL A 53 -23.61 4.69 6.94
N ASP A 54 -24.89 5.04 6.73
CA ASP A 54 -25.43 6.33 7.17
C ASP A 54 -25.39 6.50 8.69
N HIS A 55 -25.69 5.43 9.45
CA HIS A 55 -25.56 5.43 10.91
C HIS A 55 -24.09 5.59 11.32
N LEU A 56 -23.19 4.86 10.67
CA LEU A 56 -21.76 4.94 10.94
C LEU A 56 -21.22 6.34 10.66
N GLU A 57 -21.54 6.95 9.51
CA GLU A 57 -21.14 8.31 9.13
C GLU A 57 -21.69 9.38 10.09
N ASN A 58 -22.78 9.09 10.80
CA ASN A 58 -23.35 9.93 11.87
C ASN A 58 -22.79 9.62 13.27
N HIS A 59 -21.71 8.84 13.35
CA HIS A 59 -20.98 8.49 14.58
C HIS A 59 -21.78 7.63 15.59
N GLU A 60 -22.73 6.82 15.12
CA GLU A 60 -23.42 5.79 15.91
C GLU A 60 -22.52 4.55 16.07
N PHE A 61 -21.42 4.71 16.82
CA PHE A 61 -20.32 3.73 16.89
C PHE A 61 -20.70 2.40 17.55
N GLU A 62 -21.83 2.31 18.24
CA GLU A 62 -22.41 1.04 18.70
C GLU A 62 -22.60 0.07 17.53
N HIS A 63 -22.96 0.58 16.34
CA HIS A 63 -23.06 -0.23 15.13
C HIS A 63 -21.68 -0.67 14.63
N SER A 64 -20.64 0.17 14.74
CA SER A 64 -19.27 -0.25 14.42
C SER A 64 -18.82 -1.42 15.29
N VAL A 65 -19.10 -1.37 16.60
CA VAL A 65 -18.75 -2.44 17.54
C VAL A 65 -19.54 -3.72 17.25
N GLU A 66 -20.84 -3.63 16.99
CA GLU A 66 -21.67 -4.78 16.61
C GLU A 66 -21.13 -5.46 15.34
N LEU A 67 -20.83 -4.66 14.30
CA LEU A 67 -20.32 -5.16 13.03
C LEU A 67 -18.94 -5.79 13.17
N LEU A 68 -18.04 -5.21 13.97
CA LEU A 68 -16.74 -5.82 14.24
C LEU A 68 -16.88 -7.18 14.93
N LYS A 69 -17.78 -7.30 15.91
CA LYS A 69 -18.04 -8.59 16.58
C LYS A 69 -18.59 -9.64 15.61
N LYS A 70 -19.54 -9.27 14.75
CA LYS A 70 -20.03 -10.14 13.65
C LYS A 70 -18.89 -10.53 12.70
N ALA A 71 -18.00 -9.61 12.36
CA ALA A 71 -16.82 -9.91 11.55
C ALA A 71 -15.88 -10.90 12.27
N GLY A 72 -15.74 -10.79 13.60
CA GLY A 72 -14.99 -11.71 14.45
C GLY A 72 -15.58 -13.12 14.47
N GLU A 73 -16.91 -13.26 14.54
CA GLU A 73 -17.62 -14.55 14.43
C GLU A 73 -17.36 -15.25 13.09
N LEU A 74 -17.14 -14.48 12.03
CA LEU A 74 -16.76 -14.98 10.70
C LEU A 74 -15.24 -15.20 10.54
N GLY A 75 -14.43 -14.93 11.57
CA GLY A 75 -12.97 -15.06 11.55
C GLY A 75 -12.22 -13.91 10.85
N LEU A 76 -12.92 -12.85 10.44
CA LEU A 76 -12.36 -11.74 9.65
C LEU A 76 -11.46 -10.79 10.47
N LEU A 77 -11.43 -10.95 11.81
CA LEU A 77 -10.54 -10.23 12.71
C LEU A 77 -9.30 -11.05 13.13
N GLY A 78 -9.36 -12.37 12.99
CA GLY A 78 -8.34 -13.31 13.45
C GLY A 78 -7.41 -13.85 12.36
N ALA A 79 -7.52 -13.38 11.11
CA ALA A 79 -6.79 -13.93 9.97
C ALA A 79 -5.26 -13.92 10.16
N ASP A 80 -4.70 -12.82 10.67
CA ASP A 80 -3.25 -12.68 10.91
C ASP A 80 -2.80 -13.11 12.32
N ILE A 81 -3.71 -13.63 13.14
CA ILE A 81 -3.40 -14.10 14.51
C ILE A 81 -3.13 -15.62 14.47
N PRO A 82 -2.05 -16.13 15.09
CA PRO A 82 -1.77 -17.56 15.14
C PRO A 82 -2.90 -18.38 15.79
N GLU A 83 -3.09 -19.61 15.34
CA GLU A 83 -4.13 -20.52 15.87
C GLU A 83 -3.97 -20.80 17.37
N GLU A 84 -2.73 -20.91 17.87
CA GLU A 84 -2.45 -21.11 19.30
C GLU A 84 -2.97 -19.98 20.19
N TYR A 85 -3.22 -18.80 19.60
CA TYR A 85 -3.81 -17.65 20.28
C TYR A 85 -5.24 -17.36 19.82
N GLY A 86 -5.96 -18.35 19.27
CA GLY A 86 -7.37 -18.25 18.90
C GLY A 86 -7.66 -17.55 17.57
N GLY A 87 -6.64 -17.31 16.75
CA GLY A 87 -6.79 -16.82 15.38
C GLY A 87 -6.90 -17.96 14.35
N LEU A 88 -6.70 -17.61 13.08
CA LEU A 88 -6.81 -18.55 11.95
C LEU A 88 -5.48 -18.82 11.23
N ALA A 89 -4.41 -18.08 11.56
CA ALA A 89 -3.09 -18.18 10.92
C ALA A 89 -3.13 -18.24 9.38
N LEU A 90 -4.04 -17.48 8.75
CA LEU A 90 -4.16 -17.46 7.30
C LEU A 90 -2.95 -16.77 6.65
N ASP A 91 -2.71 -17.11 5.40
CA ASP A 91 -1.68 -16.46 4.60
C ASP A 91 -1.99 -14.97 4.36
N LYS A 92 -0.96 -14.21 3.97
CA LYS A 92 -1.07 -12.77 3.72
C LYS A 92 -1.90 -12.46 2.49
N ILE A 93 -2.08 -13.41 1.57
CA ILE A 93 -3.01 -13.29 0.45
C ILE A 93 -4.44 -13.21 0.99
N SER A 94 -4.82 -14.12 1.88
CA SER A 94 -6.14 -14.15 2.53
C SER A 94 -6.41 -12.87 3.31
N SER A 95 -5.48 -12.41 4.14
CA SER A 95 -5.68 -11.17 4.92
C SER A 95 -5.66 -9.91 4.04
N SER A 96 -4.96 -9.93 2.89
CA SER A 96 -5.05 -8.88 1.87
C SER A 96 -6.40 -8.89 1.17
N LEU A 97 -6.94 -10.05 0.82
CA LEU A 97 -8.27 -10.15 0.20
C LEU A 97 -9.39 -9.68 1.14
N ILE A 98 -9.29 -10.00 2.44
CA ILE A 98 -10.18 -9.42 3.45
C ILE A 98 -10.08 -7.89 3.41
N THR A 99 -8.86 -7.34 3.44
CA THR A 99 -8.62 -5.89 3.40
C THR A 99 -9.22 -5.24 2.13
N GLU A 100 -9.03 -5.85 0.96
CA GLU A 100 -9.56 -5.35 -0.31
C GLU A 100 -11.09 -5.27 -0.28
N LYS A 101 -11.76 -6.28 0.29
CA LYS A 101 -13.22 -6.34 0.35
C LYS A 101 -13.81 -5.45 1.44
N PHE A 102 -13.08 -5.19 2.53
CA PHE A 102 -13.48 -4.16 3.48
C PHE A 102 -13.44 -2.74 2.90
N ALA A 103 -12.61 -2.47 1.89
CA ALA A 103 -12.48 -1.14 1.28
C ALA A 103 -13.80 -0.59 0.71
N LEU A 104 -14.77 -1.44 0.39
CA LEU A 104 -16.11 -1.05 -0.06
C LEU A 104 -16.88 -0.27 1.03
N ALA A 105 -16.53 -0.46 2.29
CA ALA A 105 -17.25 0.08 3.45
C ALA A 105 -16.84 1.52 3.86
N GLY A 106 -16.09 2.26 3.03
CA GLY A 106 -15.65 3.62 3.36
C GLY A 106 -14.84 3.66 4.65
N GLY A 107 -15.16 4.59 5.57
CA GLY A 107 -14.46 4.73 6.85
C GLY A 107 -14.50 3.50 7.77
N PHE A 108 -15.47 2.59 7.65
CA PHE A 108 -15.48 1.34 8.43
C PHE A 108 -14.31 0.41 8.06
N SER A 109 -13.80 0.50 6.82
CA SER A 109 -12.58 -0.20 6.41
C SER A 109 -11.35 0.23 7.24
N VAL A 110 -11.28 1.51 7.61
CA VAL A 110 -10.22 2.08 8.45
C VAL A 110 -10.37 1.58 9.88
N THR A 111 -11.60 1.44 10.37
CA THR A 111 -11.89 0.85 11.69
C THR A 111 -11.43 -0.61 11.78
N HIS A 112 -11.77 -1.44 10.80
CA HIS A 112 -11.30 -2.82 10.69
C HIS A 112 -9.77 -2.88 10.56
N GLY A 113 -9.21 -2.16 9.58
CA GLY A 113 -7.78 -2.17 9.28
C GLY A 113 -6.91 -1.69 10.44
N ALA A 114 -7.36 -0.69 11.21
CA ALA A 114 -6.65 -0.23 12.39
C ALA A 114 -6.60 -1.32 13.48
N HIS A 115 -7.68 -2.09 13.66
CA HIS A 115 -7.72 -3.17 14.64
C HIS A 115 -6.88 -4.39 14.21
N VAL A 116 -7.06 -4.91 13.00
CA VAL A 116 -6.35 -6.14 12.54
C VAL A 116 -4.92 -5.87 12.06
N GLY A 117 -4.59 -4.60 11.79
CA GLY A 117 -3.27 -4.15 11.37
C GLY A 117 -2.50 -3.55 12.54
N ILE A 118 -2.42 -2.22 12.56
CA ILE A 118 -1.55 -1.47 13.47
C ILE A 118 -1.89 -1.67 14.96
N GLY A 119 -3.12 -2.02 15.32
CA GLY A 119 -3.56 -2.25 16.69
C GLY A 119 -3.14 -3.63 17.24
N SER A 120 -3.42 -4.71 16.50
CA SER A 120 -3.17 -6.08 16.98
C SER A 120 -1.78 -6.61 16.64
N LEU A 121 -1.23 -6.27 15.47
CA LEU A 121 0.04 -6.83 15.00
C LEU A 121 1.28 -6.47 15.84
N PRO A 122 1.35 -5.33 16.57
CA PRO A 122 2.43 -5.12 17.52
C PRO A 122 2.52 -6.23 18.57
N ILE A 123 1.39 -6.74 19.06
CA ILE A 123 1.33 -7.84 20.02
C ILE A 123 1.67 -9.17 19.32
N VAL A 124 1.13 -9.41 18.12
CA VAL A 124 1.44 -10.63 17.33
C VAL A 124 2.95 -10.76 17.09
N PHE A 125 3.59 -9.67 16.67
CA PHE A 125 5.01 -9.70 16.28
C PHE A 125 5.98 -9.55 17.44
N PHE A 126 5.66 -8.72 18.44
CA PHE A 126 6.63 -8.32 19.47
C PHE A 126 6.17 -8.61 20.89
N GLY A 127 4.95 -9.13 21.08
CA GLY A 127 4.46 -9.56 22.38
C GLY A 127 5.25 -10.75 22.91
N ASN A 128 5.48 -10.78 24.23
CA ASN A 128 5.90 -12.00 24.91
C ASN A 128 4.71 -12.97 25.06
N ASN A 129 4.97 -14.22 25.46
CA ASN A 129 3.91 -15.24 25.57
C ASN A 129 2.75 -14.80 26.49
N ALA A 130 3.05 -14.22 27.65
CA ALA A 130 2.01 -13.77 28.59
C ALA A 130 1.13 -12.65 28.01
N GLN A 131 1.72 -11.71 27.26
CA GLN A 131 0.98 -10.67 26.55
C GLN A 131 0.12 -11.28 25.43
N LYS A 132 0.69 -12.20 24.64
CA LYS A 132 -0.02 -12.86 23.55
C LYS A 132 -1.23 -13.67 24.04
N GLU A 133 -1.02 -14.52 25.04
CA GLU A 133 -2.08 -15.32 25.67
C GLU A 133 -3.19 -14.45 26.28
N LYS A 134 -2.82 -13.30 26.87
CA LYS A 134 -3.79 -12.38 27.50
C LYS A 134 -4.67 -11.65 26.47
N TYR A 135 -4.08 -11.10 25.41
CA TYR A 135 -4.79 -10.16 24.52
C TYR A 135 -5.27 -10.80 23.22
N LEU A 136 -4.45 -11.62 22.55
CA LEU A 136 -4.72 -12.05 21.18
C LEU A 136 -6.03 -12.86 21.01
N PRO A 137 -6.41 -13.78 21.91
CA PRO A 137 -7.67 -14.53 21.75
C PRO A 137 -8.91 -13.62 21.71
N LYS A 138 -8.88 -12.52 22.47
CA LYS A 138 -9.98 -11.55 22.54
C LYS A 138 -9.95 -10.55 21.39
N LEU A 139 -8.76 -10.21 20.91
CA LEU A 139 -8.60 -9.39 19.72
C LEU A 139 -9.06 -10.15 18.46
N ALA A 140 -8.76 -11.45 18.36
CA ALA A 140 -9.15 -12.28 17.22
C ALA A 140 -10.67 -12.40 17.01
N THR A 141 -11.45 -12.26 18.09
CA THR A 141 -12.92 -12.36 18.08
C THR A 141 -13.62 -11.00 18.12
N GLY A 142 -12.89 -9.91 18.37
CA GLY A 142 -13.47 -8.60 18.63
C GLY A 142 -14.16 -8.46 20.00
N GLU A 143 -13.90 -9.36 20.95
CA GLU A 143 -14.25 -9.16 22.36
C GLU A 143 -13.50 -7.94 22.92
N LEU A 144 -12.22 -7.80 22.55
CA LEU A 144 -11.44 -6.58 22.72
C LEU A 144 -11.18 -5.96 21.35
N LEU A 145 -11.23 -4.63 21.28
CA LEU A 145 -10.89 -3.85 20.10
C LEU A 145 -9.61 -3.05 20.32
N ALA A 146 -8.81 -2.90 19.27
CA ALA A 146 -7.47 -2.32 19.35
C ALA A 146 -7.35 -1.00 18.61
N ALA A 147 -6.46 -0.16 19.11
CA ALA A 147 -6.03 1.10 18.52
C ALA A 147 -4.51 1.26 18.63
N TYR A 148 -3.96 2.15 17.82
CA TYR A 148 -2.53 2.42 17.74
C TYR A 148 -2.26 3.91 17.95
N ALA A 149 -1.42 4.23 18.94
CA ALA A 149 -1.24 5.58 19.46
C ALA A 149 0.23 6.01 19.40
N LEU A 150 0.64 6.46 18.21
CA LEU A 150 1.99 6.94 17.91
C LEU A 150 2.06 8.47 17.81
N THR A 151 1.22 9.05 16.96
CA THR A 151 1.23 10.47 16.59
C THR A 151 0.89 11.37 17.78
N GLU A 152 1.47 12.56 17.81
CA GLU A 152 1.19 13.63 18.77
C GLU A 152 1.06 14.97 18.03
N PRO A 153 0.51 16.02 18.66
CA PRO A 153 0.40 17.34 18.02
C PRO A 153 1.74 17.87 17.49
N SER A 154 2.85 17.55 18.16
CA SER A 154 4.20 17.97 17.77
C SER A 154 4.98 16.96 16.91
N SER A 155 4.44 15.77 16.65
CA SER A 155 5.17 14.69 15.97
C SER A 155 4.25 13.81 15.12
N GLY A 156 4.23 14.11 13.81
CA GLY A 156 3.61 13.29 12.76
C GLY A 156 4.65 12.48 11.99
N SER A 157 5.20 13.04 10.91
CA SER A 157 6.24 12.40 10.09
C SER A 157 7.52 12.09 10.88
N ASP A 158 7.94 12.98 11.78
CA ASP A 158 8.99 12.72 12.78
C ASP A 158 8.41 12.01 14.01
N ALA A 159 7.96 10.77 13.81
CA ALA A 159 7.26 10.01 14.86
C ALA A 159 8.13 9.72 16.10
N LEU A 160 9.46 9.67 15.95
CA LEU A 160 10.40 9.48 17.06
C LEU A 160 10.57 10.76 17.90
N GLY A 161 10.10 11.90 17.40
CA GLY A 161 10.02 13.18 18.08
C GLY A 161 9.03 13.24 19.25
N ALA A 162 8.26 12.17 19.49
CA ALA A 162 7.27 12.04 20.56
C ALA A 162 7.74 12.61 21.91
N LYS A 163 6.83 13.26 22.61
CA LYS A 163 7.01 13.96 23.89
C LYS A 163 6.29 13.29 25.04
N ALA A 164 5.34 12.38 24.79
CA ALA A 164 4.75 11.58 25.85
C ALA A 164 5.85 10.86 26.64
N THR A 165 5.79 10.93 27.97
CA THR A 165 6.79 10.38 28.89
C THR A 165 6.26 9.16 29.61
N ALA A 166 7.16 8.28 30.03
CA ALA A 166 6.88 7.20 30.95
C ALA A 166 7.94 7.21 32.08
N VAL A 167 7.52 7.17 33.33
CA VAL A 167 8.44 7.12 34.49
C VAL A 167 8.03 5.97 35.39
N LEU A 168 9.00 5.15 35.82
CA LEU A 168 8.71 4.05 36.74
C LEU A 168 8.30 4.61 38.11
N ASN A 169 7.21 4.13 38.68
CA ASN A 169 6.77 4.53 40.02
C ASN A 169 7.76 4.06 41.10
N GLU A 170 7.65 4.62 42.31
CA GLU A 170 8.56 4.28 43.42
C GLU A 170 8.55 2.80 43.78
N ALA A 171 7.40 2.12 43.61
CA ALA A 171 7.24 0.71 43.88
C ALA A 171 7.85 -0.20 42.80
N GLY A 172 8.23 0.33 41.64
CA GLY A 172 8.77 -0.44 40.52
C GLY A 172 7.75 -1.34 39.81
N THR A 173 6.45 -1.10 40.00
CA THR A 173 5.36 -1.97 39.50
C THR A 173 4.65 -1.41 38.28
N HIS A 174 4.63 -0.08 38.11
CA HIS A 174 3.95 0.59 37.01
C HIS A 174 4.83 1.70 36.43
N TYR A 175 4.73 1.90 35.12
CA TYR A 175 5.09 3.14 34.47
C TYR A 175 3.93 4.12 34.56
N ILE A 176 4.23 5.36 34.93
CA ILE A 176 3.31 6.49 34.92
C ILE A 176 3.49 7.23 33.60
N LEU A 177 2.49 7.14 32.73
CA LEU A 177 2.51 7.76 31.42
C LEU A 177 1.82 9.13 31.45
N ASN A 178 2.44 10.11 30.81
CA ASN A 178 1.90 11.46 30.68
C ASN A 178 2.06 11.97 29.24
N GLY A 179 0.99 12.54 28.68
CA GLY A 179 0.98 13.17 27.37
C GLY A 179 -0.32 12.96 26.59
N GLU A 180 -0.34 13.43 25.35
CA GLU A 180 -1.48 13.31 24.45
C GLU A 180 -1.06 12.65 23.15
N LYS A 181 -1.89 11.71 22.66
CA LYS A 181 -1.71 11.07 21.36
C LYS A 181 -2.84 11.53 20.43
N GLN A 182 -2.48 12.02 19.26
CA GLN A 182 -3.38 12.75 18.36
C GLN A 182 -3.89 11.87 17.22
N TRP A 183 -5.17 11.99 16.90
CA TRP A 183 -5.84 11.30 15.78
C TRP A 183 -5.81 9.77 15.87
N ILE A 184 -6.18 9.26 17.05
CA ILE A 184 -6.15 7.83 17.32
C ILE A 184 -7.44 7.19 16.80
N THR A 185 -7.31 6.39 15.74
CA THR A 185 -8.38 5.59 15.17
C THR A 185 -8.97 4.63 16.21
N ASN A 186 -10.29 4.40 16.15
CA ASN A 186 -11.06 3.52 17.05
C ASN A 186 -11.21 4.02 18.49
N SER A 187 -10.72 5.21 18.84
CA SER A 187 -10.68 5.68 20.24
C SER A 187 -12.02 5.74 20.97
N ALA A 188 -13.15 5.85 20.27
CA ALA A 188 -14.46 5.80 20.92
C ALA A 188 -14.72 4.46 21.62
N PHE A 189 -14.18 3.36 21.10
CA PHE A 189 -14.57 1.99 21.47
C PHE A 189 -13.39 1.01 21.59
N ALA A 190 -12.14 1.42 21.34
CA ALA A 190 -10.98 0.57 21.59
C ALA A 190 -10.82 0.30 23.08
N ASP A 191 -10.53 -0.96 23.41
CA ASP A 191 -10.26 -1.44 24.76
C ASP A 191 -8.75 -1.47 25.04
N VAL A 192 -7.95 -1.64 23.98
CA VAL A 192 -6.48 -1.74 24.06
C VAL A 192 -5.83 -0.76 23.10
N PHE A 193 -4.86 0.01 23.59
CA PHE A 193 -4.06 0.96 22.84
C PHE A 193 -2.59 0.52 22.84
N ILE A 194 -1.96 0.52 21.67
CA ILE A 194 -0.49 0.43 21.56
C ILE A 194 0.07 1.84 21.62
N VAL A 195 0.58 2.25 22.78
CA VAL A 195 1.03 3.62 23.05
C VAL A 195 2.55 3.72 22.95
N TYR A 196 3.03 4.75 22.26
CA TYR A 196 4.46 5.09 22.25
C TYR A 196 4.75 6.27 23.16
N ALA A 197 5.71 6.08 24.07
CA ALA A 197 6.19 7.09 25.00
C ALA A 197 7.71 6.92 25.25
N LYS A 198 8.36 7.97 25.76
CA LYS A 198 9.78 7.96 26.10
C LYS A 198 9.95 7.68 27.59
N ILE A 199 10.54 6.54 27.91
CA ILE A 199 10.93 6.24 29.29
C ILE A 199 12.02 7.23 29.70
N ASP A 200 11.83 7.89 30.83
CA ASP A 200 12.70 8.94 31.37
C ASP A 200 12.90 10.12 30.40
N GLY A 201 11.98 10.33 29.46
CA GLY A 201 12.08 11.35 28.41
C GLY A 201 13.08 11.05 27.28
N GLU A 202 13.80 9.93 27.35
CA GLU A 202 14.88 9.57 26.42
C GLU A 202 14.54 8.32 25.59
N HIS A 203 14.06 7.26 26.24
CA HIS A 203 14.01 5.93 25.64
C HIS A 203 12.64 5.64 24.99
N PHE A 204 12.55 5.89 23.68
CA PHE A 204 11.34 5.64 22.88
C PHE A 204 10.92 4.16 22.90
N SER A 205 9.78 3.88 23.54
CA SER A 205 9.30 2.54 23.89
C SER A 205 7.80 2.40 23.57
N ALA A 206 7.33 1.16 23.41
CA ALA A 206 5.92 0.86 23.17
C ALA A 206 5.30 0.20 24.40
N PHE A 207 4.02 0.47 24.65
CA PHE A 207 3.26 -0.04 25.79
C PHE A 207 1.90 -0.55 25.33
N ILE A 208 1.45 -1.64 25.94
CA ILE A 208 0.05 -2.08 25.86
C ILE A 208 -0.72 -1.34 26.95
N VAL A 209 -1.63 -0.45 26.59
CA VAL A 209 -2.41 0.38 27.53
C VAL A 209 -3.87 0.00 27.41
N GLU A 210 -4.45 -0.52 28.48
CA GLU A 210 -5.89 -0.80 28.52
C GLU A 210 -6.67 0.49 28.80
N ARG A 211 -7.83 0.64 28.16
CA ARG A 211 -8.70 1.80 28.31
C ARG A 211 -9.09 2.07 29.76
N GLU A 212 -9.28 1.01 30.53
CA GLU A 212 -9.74 1.05 31.93
C GLU A 212 -8.61 1.35 32.94
N PHE A 213 -7.36 1.48 32.49
CA PHE A 213 -6.29 1.86 33.40
C PHE A 213 -6.52 3.28 33.94
N PRO A 214 -6.23 3.54 35.24
CA PRO A 214 -6.31 4.88 35.81
C PRO A 214 -5.51 5.88 34.99
N GLY A 215 -6.04 7.08 34.79
CA GLY A 215 -5.37 8.15 34.04
C GLY A 215 -5.50 8.08 32.52
N VAL A 216 -6.20 7.07 31.97
CA VAL A 216 -6.48 6.95 30.54
C VAL A 216 -7.86 7.52 30.21
N SER A 217 -7.92 8.46 29.26
CA SER A 217 -9.18 9.00 28.75
C SER A 217 -9.09 9.40 27.28
N THR A 218 -10.21 9.81 26.66
CA THR A 218 -10.22 10.28 25.28
C THR A 218 -10.96 11.62 25.15
N GLY A 219 -10.48 12.46 24.24
CA GLY A 219 -11.15 13.70 23.86
C GLY A 219 -12.43 13.47 23.04
N PRO A 220 -13.11 14.55 22.60
CA PRO A 220 -14.24 14.42 21.69
C PRO A 220 -13.82 13.90 20.30
N GLU A 221 -14.79 13.45 19.51
CA GLU A 221 -14.57 13.08 18.10
C GLU A 221 -14.11 14.28 17.26
N GLU A 222 -13.16 14.01 16.38
CA GLU A 222 -12.67 14.96 15.39
C GLU A 222 -13.68 15.20 14.26
N LYS A 223 -13.76 16.45 13.81
CA LYS A 223 -14.58 16.84 12.66
C LYS A 223 -13.76 16.70 11.38
N LYS A 224 -13.92 15.57 10.69
CA LYS A 224 -13.11 15.18 9.53
C LYS A 224 -13.78 15.52 8.19
N MET A 225 -12.95 15.66 7.15
CA MET A 225 -13.40 15.81 5.76
C MET A 225 -14.12 14.54 5.26
N GLY A 226 -13.48 13.39 5.42
CA GLY A 226 -13.98 12.06 5.04
C GLY A 226 -13.74 11.03 6.13
N ILE A 227 -13.99 9.77 5.81
CA ILE A 227 -13.96 8.59 6.68
C ILE A 227 -14.65 8.87 8.03
N LYS A 228 -15.82 9.50 8.00
CA LYS A 228 -16.49 9.99 9.22
C LYS A 228 -16.91 8.86 10.14
N SER A 229 -17.30 7.73 9.55
CA SER A 229 -17.57 6.45 10.19
C SER A 229 -16.40 5.85 10.98
N SER A 230 -15.17 6.28 10.72
CA SER A 230 -14.02 5.91 11.55
C SER A 230 -13.92 6.84 12.77
N SER A 231 -13.98 6.28 13.98
CA SER A 231 -13.74 7.05 15.21
C SER A 231 -12.32 7.62 15.22
N THR A 232 -12.16 8.89 15.60
CA THR A 232 -10.87 9.56 15.68
C THR A 232 -10.89 10.57 16.83
N ARG A 233 -10.08 10.33 17.86
CA ARG A 233 -9.98 11.21 19.04
C ARG A 233 -8.53 11.40 19.45
N THR A 234 -8.30 12.37 20.33
CA THR A 234 -7.07 12.42 21.14
C THR A 234 -7.17 11.40 22.26
N LEU A 235 -6.13 10.58 22.45
CA LEU A 235 -5.93 9.77 23.65
C LEU A 235 -5.15 10.62 24.66
N ILE A 236 -5.71 10.77 25.86
CA ILE A 236 -5.16 11.61 26.94
C ILE A 236 -4.65 10.68 28.03
N LEU A 237 -3.39 10.88 28.43
CA LEU A 237 -2.70 10.13 29.47
C LEU A 237 -2.30 11.12 30.57
N GLU A 238 -3.00 11.08 31.70
CA GLU A 238 -2.77 11.92 32.87
C GLU A 238 -2.44 11.01 34.05
N ASP A 239 -1.15 10.92 34.38
CA ASP A 239 -0.62 9.96 35.35
C ASP A 239 -1.13 8.52 35.11
N ALA A 240 -1.16 8.11 33.84
CA ALA A 240 -1.71 6.83 33.46
C ALA A 240 -0.87 5.66 33.98
N GLU A 241 -1.46 4.79 34.81
CA GLU A 241 -0.77 3.69 35.48
C GLU A 241 -0.72 2.44 34.59
N VAL A 242 0.45 2.15 34.01
CA VAL A 242 0.66 1.00 33.10
C VAL A 242 1.60 -0.02 33.75
N PRO A 243 1.18 -1.28 33.95
CA PRO A 243 2.05 -2.30 34.56
C PRO A 243 3.38 -2.50 33.81
N VAL A 244 4.45 -2.82 34.53
CA VAL A 244 5.78 -3.02 33.91
C VAL A 244 5.80 -4.15 32.88
N GLU A 245 4.98 -5.18 33.08
CA GLU A 245 4.79 -6.31 32.17
C GLU A 245 4.06 -5.94 30.87
N ASN A 246 3.46 -4.74 30.80
CA ASN A 246 2.80 -4.21 29.60
C ASN A 246 3.78 -3.42 28.69
N LEU A 247 5.06 -3.31 29.06
CA LEU A 247 6.10 -2.87 28.13
C LEU A 247 6.18 -3.85 26.95
N LEU A 248 5.99 -3.35 25.72
CA LEU A 248 6.00 -4.15 24.51
C LEU A 248 7.39 -4.09 23.85
N GLY A 249 8.02 -5.25 23.71
CA GLY A 249 9.41 -5.35 23.26
C GLY A 249 10.41 -4.88 24.33
N GLU A 250 11.36 -4.03 23.94
CA GLU A 250 12.48 -3.60 24.79
C GLU A 250 12.48 -2.08 25.02
N LYS A 251 12.92 -1.64 26.21
CA LYS A 251 13.13 -0.22 26.55
C LYS A 251 14.02 0.45 25.49
N GLY A 252 13.55 1.55 24.91
CA GLY A 252 14.28 2.32 23.89
C GLY A 252 14.28 1.72 22.48
N ARG A 253 13.62 0.57 22.28
CA ARG A 253 13.55 -0.14 20.98
C ARG A 253 12.19 -0.05 20.33
N GLY A 254 11.32 0.87 20.76
CA GLY A 254 9.99 1.09 20.18
C GLY A 254 10.03 1.43 18.68
N HIS A 255 11.10 2.06 18.21
CA HIS A 255 11.29 2.38 16.78
C HIS A 255 11.30 1.13 15.89
N ILE A 256 11.77 -0.01 16.39
CA ILE A 256 11.73 -1.28 15.65
C ILE A 256 10.30 -1.71 15.44
N ILE A 257 9.47 -1.66 16.48
CA ILE A 257 8.05 -2.02 16.40
C ILE A 257 7.36 -1.07 15.42
N ALA A 258 7.49 0.25 15.62
CA ALA A 258 6.83 1.26 14.80
C ALA A 258 7.16 1.10 13.29
N PHE A 259 8.44 0.93 12.93
CA PHE A 259 8.83 0.81 11.53
C PHE A 259 8.42 -0.51 10.88
N ASN A 260 8.42 -1.63 11.63
CA ASN A 260 7.92 -2.90 11.09
C ASN A 260 6.40 -2.86 10.86
N ILE A 261 5.66 -2.29 11.81
CA ILE A 261 4.20 -2.17 11.72
C ILE A 261 3.79 -1.21 10.60
N LEU A 262 4.56 -0.13 10.39
CA LEU A 262 4.35 0.79 9.28
C LEU A 262 4.45 0.11 7.90
N ASN A 263 5.35 -0.88 7.72
CA ASN A 263 5.41 -1.63 6.47
C ASN A 263 4.10 -2.40 6.21
N VAL A 264 3.50 -2.97 7.27
CA VAL A 264 2.20 -3.64 7.15
C VAL A 264 1.07 -2.66 6.85
N GLY A 265 1.02 -1.54 7.57
CA GLY A 265 0.05 -0.47 7.32
C GLY A 265 0.10 0.01 5.87
N ARG A 266 1.31 0.24 5.32
CA ARG A 266 1.54 0.69 3.94
C ARG A 266 0.97 -0.25 2.89
N TYR A 267 1.31 -1.55 2.91
CA TYR A 267 0.81 -2.45 1.86
C TYR A 267 -0.68 -2.75 2.03
N LYS A 268 -1.19 -2.88 3.27
CA LYS A 268 -2.64 -3.08 3.50
C LYS A 268 -3.44 -1.87 3.04
N LEU A 269 -2.95 -0.66 3.27
CA LEU A 269 -3.55 0.55 2.74
C LEU A 269 -3.53 0.58 1.20
N ALA A 270 -2.44 0.13 0.58
CA ALA A 270 -2.35 0.02 -0.87
C ALA A 270 -3.41 -0.96 -1.43
N ILE A 271 -3.59 -2.11 -0.78
CA ILE A 271 -4.65 -3.07 -1.10
C ILE A 271 -6.04 -2.44 -0.98
N GLY A 272 -6.29 -1.68 0.10
CA GLY A 272 -7.52 -0.90 0.26
C GLY A 272 -7.73 0.12 -0.86
N GLY A 273 -6.65 0.77 -1.33
CA GLY A 273 -6.67 1.67 -2.49
C GLY A 273 -7.14 0.99 -3.77
N VAL A 274 -6.66 -0.23 -4.04
CA VAL A 274 -7.10 -1.05 -5.19
C VAL A 274 -8.56 -1.46 -5.06
N GLY A 275 -9.00 -1.94 -3.88
CA GLY A 275 -10.40 -2.29 -3.64
C GLY A 275 -11.34 -1.10 -3.84
N GLY A 276 -10.96 0.06 -3.29
CA GLY A 276 -11.66 1.32 -3.52
C GLY A 276 -11.72 1.69 -5.01
N ALA A 277 -10.59 1.65 -5.72
CA ALA A 277 -10.54 1.97 -7.15
C ALA A 277 -11.48 1.09 -7.99
N LYS A 278 -11.51 -0.23 -7.74
CA LYS A 278 -12.46 -1.15 -8.40
C LYS A 278 -13.91 -0.75 -8.16
N ARG A 279 -14.26 -0.35 -6.93
CA ARG A 279 -15.61 0.13 -6.58
C ARG A 279 -15.93 1.45 -7.30
N GLY A 280 -14.99 2.39 -7.35
CA GLY A 280 -15.18 3.65 -8.08
C GLY A 280 -15.45 3.44 -9.57
N ILE A 281 -14.72 2.52 -10.21
CA ILE A 281 -14.96 2.13 -11.61
C ILE A 281 -16.36 1.53 -11.76
N GLU A 282 -16.76 0.62 -10.88
CA GLU A 282 -18.09 -0.02 -10.90
C GLU A 282 -19.23 1.01 -10.78
N LEU A 283 -19.13 1.93 -9.81
CA LEU A 283 -20.11 3.00 -9.63
C LEU A 283 -20.19 3.89 -10.87
N ALA A 284 -19.02 4.31 -11.38
CA ALA A 284 -18.93 5.19 -12.54
C ALA A 284 -19.52 4.53 -13.79
N VAL A 285 -19.16 3.28 -14.09
CA VAL A 285 -19.59 2.60 -15.31
C VAL A 285 -21.10 2.34 -15.33
N LYS A 286 -21.67 1.88 -14.20
CA LYS A 286 -23.13 1.69 -14.05
C LYS A 286 -23.87 2.99 -14.29
N TYR A 287 -23.44 4.08 -13.66
CA TYR A 287 -24.07 5.39 -13.85
C TYR A 287 -23.99 5.87 -15.31
N VAL A 288 -22.83 5.74 -15.99
CA VAL A 288 -22.69 6.24 -17.36
C VAL A 288 -23.47 5.42 -18.39
N ASN A 289 -23.80 4.16 -18.09
CA ASN A 289 -24.68 3.32 -18.91
C ASN A 289 -26.14 3.76 -18.81
N GLU A 290 -26.59 4.14 -17.61
CA GLU A 290 -27.96 4.58 -17.38
C GLU A 290 -28.18 6.04 -17.81
N ARG A 291 -27.23 6.93 -17.50
CA ARG A 291 -27.36 8.36 -17.73
C ARG A 291 -27.35 8.69 -19.23
N LYS A 292 -28.39 9.38 -19.70
CA LYS A 292 -28.49 9.86 -21.09
C LYS A 292 -28.27 11.36 -21.20
N GLN A 293 -27.47 11.78 -22.17
CA GLN A 293 -27.34 13.17 -22.64
C GLN A 293 -27.24 13.17 -24.17
N PHE A 294 -27.72 14.22 -24.81
CA PHE A 294 -27.78 14.28 -26.28
C PHE A 294 -28.42 13.02 -26.91
N ASN A 295 -29.50 12.54 -26.27
CA ASN A 295 -30.30 11.37 -26.66
C ASN A 295 -29.58 10.01 -26.70
N LYS A 296 -28.44 9.85 -26.01
CA LYS A 296 -27.75 8.55 -25.90
C LYS A 296 -27.07 8.37 -24.54
N PRO A 297 -26.79 7.12 -24.11
CA PRO A 297 -26.01 6.85 -22.90
C PRO A 297 -24.68 7.59 -22.94
N ILE A 298 -24.25 8.17 -21.81
CA ILE A 298 -22.99 8.90 -21.78
C ILE A 298 -21.78 7.98 -21.92
N SER A 299 -21.94 6.68 -21.62
CA SER A 299 -20.96 5.61 -21.94
C SER A 299 -20.59 5.53 -23.43
N SER A 300 -21.44 6.05 -24.33
CA SER A 300 -21.15 6.10 -25.77
C SER A 300 -20.16 7.20 -26.19
N PHE A 301 -19.87 8.18 -25.33
CA PHE A 301 -18.96 9.28 -25.64
C PHE A 301 -17.49 8.87 -25.49
N SER A 302 -16.63 9.35 -26.40
CA SER A 302 -15.21 8.97 -26.40
C SER A 302 -14.45 9.41 -25.15
N LEU A 303 -14.77 10.58 -24.58
CA LEU A 303 -14.13 11.07 -23.35
C LEU A 303 -14.54 10.23 -22.13
N THR A 304 -15.78 9.75 -22.06
CA THR A 304 -16.21 8.81 -21.02
C THR A 304 -15.44 7.50 -21.12
N LYS A 305 -15.29 6.97 -22.34
CA LYS A 305 -14.50 5.76 -22.61
C LYS A 305 -13.03 5.93 -22.22
N GLU A 306 -12.44 7.07 -22.56
CA GLU A 306 -11.05 7.39 -22.19
C GLU A 306 -10.83 7.39 -20.67
N LYS A 307 -11.75 8.02 -19.91
CA LYS A 307 -11.70 8.04 -18.44
C LYS A 307 -11.82 6.62 -17.85
N LEU A 308 -12.84 5.87 -18.26
CA LEU A 308 -13.04 4.48 -17.80
C LEU A 308 -11.82 3.60 -18.08
N ALA A 309 -11.26 3.69 -19.29
CA ALA A 309 -10.11 2.87 -19.66
C ALA A 309 -8.82 3.27 -18.93
N THR A 310 -8.62 4.57 -18.68
CA THR A 310 -7.45 5.05 -17.92
C THR A 310 -7.55 4.58 -16.47
N MET A 311 -8.71 4.77 -15.81
CA MET A 311 -8.95 4.26 -14.47
C MET A 311 -8.67 2.75 -14.36
N ALA A 312 -9.14 1.96 -15.32
CA ALA A 312 -8.97 0.52 -15.29
C ALA A 312 -7.53 0.06 -15.60
N ALA A 313 -6.83 0.71 -16.54
CA ALA A 313 -5.43 0.39 -16.83
C ALA A 313 -4.50 0.71 -15.65
N GLU A 314 -4.70 1.87 -15.00
CA GLU A 314 -3.99 2.26 -13.77
C GLU A 314 -4.33 1.30 -12.62
N THR A 315 -5.60 0.89 -12.48
CA THR A 315 -6.02 -0.12 -11.48
C THR A 315 -5.34 -1.46 -11.72
N TYR A 316 -5.26 -1.93 -12.97
CA TYR A 316 -4.62 -3.19 -13.33
C TYR A 316 -3.15 -3.23 -12.94
N ALA A 317 -2.39 -2.17 -13.26
CA ALA A 317 -0.97 -2.12 -12.95
C ALA A 317 -0.71 -2.09 -11.43
N ASN A 318 -1.48 -1.29 -10.70
CA ASN A 318 -1.37 -1.19 -9.24
C ASN A 318 -1.84 -2.46 -8.51
N GLU A 319 -2.93 -3.10 -8.96
CA GLU A 319 -3.36 -4.41 -8.47
C GLU A 319 -2.26 -5.46 -8.67
N SER A 320 -1.63 -5.46 -9.85
CA SER A 320 -0.54 -6.38 -10.17
C SER A 320 0.66 -6.16 -9.26
N ALA A 321 1.04 -4.90 -9.02
CA ALA A 321 2.18 -4.53 -8.17
C ALA A 321 1.95 -4.88 -6.70
N VAL A 322 0.79 -4.54 -6.15
CA VAL A 322 0.52 -4.78 -4.73
C VAL A 322 0.41 -6.27 -4.42
N TYR A 323 -0.25 -7.07 -5.28
CA TYR A 323 -0.33 -8.52 -5.07
C TYR A 323 0.99 -9.24 -5.36
N ARG A 324 1.82 -8.72 -6.26
CA ARG A 324 3.22 -9.18 -6.38
C ARG A 324 3.98 -8.99 -5.07
N THR A 325 3.79 -7.86 -4.39
CA THR A 325 4.42 -7.61 -3.08
C THR A 325 3.91 -8.56 -2.00
N VAL A 326 2.60 -8.82 -1.97
CA VAL A 326 2.04 -9.85 -1.07
C VAL A 326 2.65 -11.22 -1.36
N GLY A 327 2.82 -11.56 -2.63
CA GLY A 327 3.50 -12.79 -3.04
C GLY A 327 4.96 -12.88 -2.59
N LEU A 328 5.69 -11.77 -2.60
CA LEU A 328 7.06 -11.72 -2.05
C LEU A 328 7.10 -12.03 -0.55
N PHE A 329 6.07 -11.62 0.21
CA PHE A 329 5.95 -12.01 1.62
C PHE A 329 5.75 -13.51 1.76
N GLU A 330 4.83 -14.10 1.00
CA GLU A 330 4.55 -15.54 1.02
C GLU A 330 5.79 -16.36 0.66
N GLN A 331 6.47 -16.01 -0.42
CA GLN A 331 7.73 -16.65 -0.83
C GLN A 331 8.80 -16.59 0.26
N ARG A 332 8.92 -15.43 0.93
CA ARG A 332 9.90 -15.23 2.01
C ARG A 332 9.52 -15.99 3.27
N MET A 333 8.23 -16.00 3.63
CA MET A 333 7.71 -16.71 4.79
C MET A 333 7.78 -18.23 4.59
N GLY A 334 7.52 -18.73 3.37
CA GLY A 334 7.68 -20.14 3.00
C GLY A 334 9.12 -20.64 3.05
N ALA A 335 10.11 -19.73 3.13
CA ALA A 335 11.52 -20.06 3.35
C ALA A 335 11.93 -20.10 4.83
N LEU A 336 11.03 -19.73 5.75
CA LEU A 336 11.26 -19.80 7.20
C LEU A 336 10.97 -21.21 7.74
N THR A 337 11.62 -21.59 8.84
CA THR A 337 11.24 -22.81 9.58
C THR A 337 9.96 -22.58 10.40
N ASP A 338 9.29 -23.65 10.81
CA ASP A 338 8.11 -23.55 11.69
C ASP A 338 8.41 -22.79 12.99
N GLU A 339 9.60 -23.00 13.57
CA GLU A 339 10.07 -22.26 14.74
C GLU A 339 10.16 -20.75 14.46
N GLN A 340 10.68 -20.36 13.30
CA GLN A 340 10.78 -18.97 12.89
C GLN A 340 9.41 -18.37 12.58
N LEU A 341 8.48 -19.13 11.99
CA LEU A 341 7.11 -18.67 11.74
C LEU A 341 6.36 -18.38 13.05
N ASN A 342 6.65 -19.15 14.12
CA ASN A 342 6.07 -18.92 15.44
C ASN A 342 6.74 -17.75 16.20
N ASP A 343 7.96 -17.35 15.84
CA ASP A 343 8.54 -16.07 16.29
C ASP A 343 8.08 -14.93 15.39
N GLY A 344 7.06 -14.21 15.85
CA GLY A 344 6.51 -13.05 15.14
C GLY A 344 7.54 -11.96 14.75
N ARG A 345 8.73 -11.92 15.38
CA ARG A 345 9.82 -11.01 14.98
C ARG A 345 10.47 -11.41 13.66
N GLU A 346 10.55 -12.71 13.37
CA GLU A 346 11.06 -13.21 12.09
C GLU A 346 10.05 -12.95 10.97
N VAL A 347 8.75 -13.10 11.24
CA VAL A 347 7.68 -12.70 10.31
C VAL A 347 7.74 -11.20 10.00
N ALA A 348 7.87 -10.35 11.03
CA ALA A 348 8.05 -8.91 10.84
C ALA A 348 9.29 -8.59 9.99
N ARG A 349 10.41 -9.28 10.23
CA ARG A 349 11.64 -9.12 9.44
C ARG A 349 11.48 -9.56 7.98
N ALA A 350 10.73 -10.63 7.73
CA ALA A 350 10.43 -11.10 6.37
C ALA A 350 9.65 -10.04 5.58
N ILE A 351 8.66 -9.39 6.19
CA ILE A 351 7.92 -8.27 5.57
C ILE A 351 8.84 -7.04 5.40
N ALA A 352 9.65 -6.70 6.40
CA ALA A 352 10.52 -5.54 6.37
C ALA A 352 11.64 -5.59 5.31
N GLU A 353 11.95 -6.78 4.77
CA GLU A 353 12.84 -6.93 3.62
C GLU A 353 12.31 -6.14 2.41
N TYR A 354 10.98 -6.09 2.24
CA TYR A 354 10.30 -5.45 1.10
C TYR A 354 9.70 -4.07 1.46
N GLN A 355 10.35 -3.34 2.35
CA GLN A 355 9.90 -1.99 2.76
C GLN A 355 9.86 -0.99 1.58
N ILE A 356 10.68 -1.19 0.55
CA ILE A 356 10.69 -0.36 -0.66
C ILE A 356 9.39 -0.57 -1.41
N GLU A 357 9.03 -1.83 -1.67
CA GLU A 357 7.78 -2.25 -2.33
C GLU A 357 6.55 -1.80 -1.54
N CYS A 358 6.55 -1.95 -0.21
CA CYS A 358 5.47 -1.43 0.65
C CYS A 358 5.28 0.09 0.46
N SER A 359 6.37 0.85 0.48
CA SER A 359 6.36 2.30 0.33
C SER A 359 5.83 2.72 -1.05
N MET A 360 6.32 2.09 -2.11
CA MET A 360 5.90 2.33 -3.50
C MET A 360 4.42 2.06 -3.70
N ASN A 361 3.96 0.87 -3.30
CA ASN A 361 2.55 0.51 -3.42
C ASN A 361 1.67 1.49 -2.65
N LYS A 362 2.10 1.93 -1.46
CA LYS A 362 1.31 2.87 -0.67
C LYS A 362 1.05 4.16 -1.43
N TYR A 363 2.07 4.86 -1.96
CA TYR A 363 1.79 6.13 -2.64
C TYR A 363 1.14 5.93 -4.01
N MET A 364 1.53 4.90 -4.76
CA MET A 364 0.96 4.63 -6.10
C MET A 364 -0.53 4.23 -6.02
N CYS A 365 -0.90 3.33 -5.11
CA CYS A 365 -2.29 2.88 -4.97
C CYS A 365 -3.20 3.94 -4.32
N THR A 366 -2.66 4.80 -3.46
CA THR A 366 -3.45 5.89 -2.87
C THR A 366 -3.65 7.05 -3.84
N GLU A 367 -2.71 7.29 -4.75
CA GLU A 367 -2.88 8.23 -5.86
C GLU A 367 -3.80 7.68 -6.96
N LEU A 368 -3.75 6.36 -7.21
CA LEU A 368 -4.76 5.68 -8.02
C LEU A 368 -6.18 5.93 -7.47
N LEU A 369 -6.39 5.68 -6.18
CA LEU A 369 -7.71 5.85 -5.57
C LEU A 369 -8.19 7.30 -5.64
N ASP A 370 -7.30 8.26 -5.39
CA ASP A 370 -7.58 9.69 -5.53
C ASP A 370 -8.02 10.05 -6.97
N PHE A 371 -7.26 9.59 -7.97
CA PHE A 371 -7.59 9.76 -9.39
C PHE A 371 -8.93 9.13 -9.77
N VAL A 372 -9.17 7.87 -9.37
CA VAL A 372 -10.41 7.16 -9.69
C VAL A 372 -11.61 7.81 -9.01
N ALA A 373 -11.48 8.27 -7.76
CA ALA A 373 -12.57 8.94 -7.07
C ALA A 373 -12.91 10.29 -7.73
N ASP A 374 -11.91 11.08 -8.12
CA ASP A 374 -12.09 12.33 -8.87
C ASP A 374 -12.81 12.09 -10.21
N GLU A 375 -12.34 11.10 -10.97
CA GLU A 375 -12.94 10.77 -12.26
C GLU A 375 -14.35 10.17 -12.13
N ALA A 376 -14.61 9.40 -11.07
CA ALA A 376 -15.95 8.90 -10.77
C ALA A 376 -16.92 10.05 -10.47
N VAL A 377 -16.51 11.06 -9.68
CA VAL A 377 -17.29 12.28 -9.46
C VAL A 377 -17.53 13.02 -10.78
N GLN A 378 -16.48 13.18 -11.59
CA GLN A 378 -16.57 13.86 -12.88
C GLN A 378 -17.54 13.17 -13.84
N LEU A 379 -17.57 11.83 -13.86
CA LEU A 379 -18.49 11.04 -14.68
C LEU A 379 -19.94 11.11 -14.18
N HIS A 380 -20.15 11.32 -12.89
CA HIS A 380 -21.47 11.60 -12.31
C HIS A 380 -21.94 13.05 -12.54
N GLY A 381 -21.01 13.97 -12.79
CA GLY A 381 -21.29 15.39 -12.95
C GLY A 381 -21.82 15.99 -11.64
N GLY A 382 -22.86 16.82 -11.71
CA GLY A 382 -23.43 17.45 -10.51
C GLY A 382 -23.90 16.46 -9.44
N TYR A 383 -24.30 15.25 -9.81
CA TYR A 383 -24.68 14.20 -8.85
C TYR A 383 -23.49 13.65 -8.07
N GLY A 384 -22.28 13.67 -8.63
CA GLY A 384 -21.07 13.27 -7.92
C GLY A 384 -20.70 14.21 -6.77
N PHE A 385 -21.31 15.39 -6.71
CA PHE A 385 -21.16 16.36 -5.63
C PHE A 385 -22.28 16.27 -4.57
N MET A 386 -23.26 15.39 -4.76
CA MET A 386 -24.42 15.22 -3.85
C MET A 386 -24.18 14.04 -2.90
N GLN A 387 -24.51 14.20 -1.61
CA GLN A 387 -24.23 13.20 -0.57
C GLN A 387 -25.05 11.91 -0.71
N GLU A 388 -26.12 11.94 -1.51
CA GLU A 388 -26.93 10.77 -1.86
C GLU A 388 -26.17 9.78 -2.76
N TYR A 389 -25.04 10.19 -3.36
CA TYR A 389 -24.24 9.35 -4.25
C TYR A 389 -22.96 8.89 -3.57
N GLU A 390 -22.70 7.58 -3.62
CA GLU A 390 -21.53 6.95 -2.99
C GLU A 390 -20.19 7.55 -3.44
N VAL A 391 -20.10 8.00 -4.69
CA VAL A 391 -18.88 8.62 -5.24
C VAL A 391 -18.51 9.93 -4.54
N GLU A 392 -19.48 10.66 -3.96
CA GLU A 392 -19.20 11.86 -3.15
C GLU A 392 -18.45 11.49 -1.88
N ARG A 393 -18.94 10.46 -1.17
CA ARG A 393 -18.29 9.94 0.04
C ARG A 393 -16.91 9.42 -0.29
N MET A 394 -16.80 8.61 -1.35
CA MET A 394 -15.54 8.06 -1.84
C MET A 394 -14.48 9.15 -2.10
N TYR A 395 -14.87 10.27 -2.70
CA TYR A 395 -13.98 11.40 -2.98
C TYR A 395 -13.41 12.04 -1.72
N ARG A 396 -14.24 12.26 -0.69
CA ARG A 396 -13.76 12.81 0.58
C ARG A 396 -12.93 11.79 1.36
N ASP A 397 -13.31 10.51 1.30
CA ASP A 397 -12.65 9.41 2.00
C ASP A 397 -11.26 9.10 1.41
N SER A 398 -11.08 9.23 0.09
CA SER A 398 -9.80 8.95 -0.57
C SER A 398 -8.67 9.87 -0.09
N ARG A 399 -8.99 11.13 0.25
CA ARG A 399 -8.00 12.18 0.43
C ARG A 399 -7.01 11.90 1.56
N ILE A 400 -7.46 11.31 2.67
CA ILE A 400 -6.60 11.03 3.83
C ILE A 400 -5.54 9.95 3.53
N ASN A 401 -5.78 9.12 2.52
CA ASN A 401 -4.90 7.98 2.23
C ASN A 401 -3.49 8.39 1.79
N ARG A 402 -3.37 9.59 1.19
CA ARG A 402 -2.09 10.18 0.79
C ARG A 402 -1.31 10.81 1.96
N ILE A 403 -1.88 10.80 3.17
CA ILE A 403 -1.34 11.47 4.37
C ILE A 403 -0.92 10.47 5.45
N PHE A 404 -1.80 9.59 5.89
CA PHE A 404 -1.48 8.61 6.94
C PHE A 404 -0.61 7.45 6.41
N GLU A 405 -0.12 6.58 7.31
CA GLU A 405 0.90 5.57 6.98
C GLU A 405 2.18 6.20 6.37
N GLY A 406 2.51 7.38 6.88
CA GLY A 406 3.49 8.31 6.31
C GLY A 406 2.93 9.03 5.09
N THR A 407 3.20 10.33 4.95
CA THR A 407 2.76 11.07 3.76
C THR A 407 3.39 10.48 2.50
N ASN A 408 2.77 10.70 1.34
CA ASN A 408 3.34 10.20 0.09
C ASN A 408 4.75 10.77 -0.16
N GLU A 409 5.06 11.99 0.30
CA GLU A 409 6.39 12.58 0.23
C GLU A 409 7.41 11.79 1.07
N ILE A 410 7.07 11.44 2.32
CA ILE A 410 7.94 10.62 3.18
C ILE A 410 8.16 9.23 2.59
N ASN A 411 7.10 8.63 2.02
CA ASN A 411 7.22 7.33 1.37
C ASN A 411 8.10 7.39 0.11
N ARG A 412 7.99 8.46 -0.69
CA ARG A 412 8.88 8.70 -1.83
C ARG A 412 10.33 8.86 -1.40
N LEU A 413 10.61 9.70 -0.40
CA LEU A 413 11.98 9.92 0.10
C LEU A 413 12.62 8.64 0.67
N LEU A 414 11.82 7.73 1.23
CA LEU A 414 12.30 6.46 1.76
C LEU A 414 12.84 5.51 0.68
N VAL A 415 12.27 5.50 -0.52
CA VAL A 415 12.63 4.57 -1.61
C VAL A 415 14.12 4.68 -2.01
N PRO A 416 14.61 5.82 -2.52
CA PRO A 416 16.00 5.96 -2.93
C PRO A 416 16.98 5.84 -1.75
N GLY A 417 16.61 6.37 -0.57
CA GLY A 417 17.44 6.24 0.63
C GLY A 417 17.64 4.78 1.06
N THR A 418 16.60 3.95 0.96
CA THR A 418 16.69 2.52 1.30
C THR A 418 17.48 1.75 0.25
N LEU A 419 17.28 2.04 -1.04
CA LEU A 419 18.07 1.45 -2.13
C LEU A 419 19.57 1.75 -1.98
N LEU A 420 19.93 3.00 -1.68
CA LEU A 420 21.32 3.41 -1.44
C LEU A 420 21.92 2.66 -0.24
N LYS A 421 21.17 2.54 0.86
CA LYS A 421 21.60 1.79 2.05
C LYS A 421 21.83 0.30 1.74
N LYS A 422 20.94 -0.33 0.97
CA LYS A 422 21.11 -1.72 0.52
C LYS A 422 22.34 -1.87 -0.40
N ALA A 423 22.59 -0.91 -1.28
CA ALA A 423 23.77 -0.89 -2.13
C ALA A 423 25.07 -0.76 -1.31
N MET A 424 25.14 0.16 -0.34
CA MET A 424 26.31 0.35 0.53
C MET A 424 26.64 -0.88 1.38
N LYS A 425 25.63 -1.65 1.78
CA LYS A 425 25.80 -2.92 2.50
C LYS A 425 26.16 -4.11 1.61
N GLY A 426 26.19 -3.93 0.28
CA GLY A 426 26.39 -5.02 -0.68
C GLY A 426 25.19 -5.98 -0.78
N GLU A 427 24.01 -5.57 -0.31
CA GLU A 427 22.80 -6.38 -0.44
C GLU A 427 22.28 -6.37 -1.90
N LEU A 428 22.46 -5.24 -2.61
CA LEU A 428 22.10 -5.05 -4.01
C LEU A 428 23.29 -4.51 -4.82
N PRO A 429 23.59 -5.04 -6.02
CA PRO A 429 24.73 -4.61 -6.85
C PRO A 429 24.47 -3.31 -7.65
N LEU A 430 23.76 -2.33 -7.08
CA LEU A 430 23.33 -1.11 -7.79
C LEU A 430 24.52 -0.30 -8.32
N LEU A 431 25.58 -0.12 -7.51
CA LEU A 431 26.77 0.63 -7.90
C LEU A 431 27.51 -0.04 -9.07
N GLN A 432 27.66 -1.37 -9.01
CA GLN A 432 28.30 -2.14 -10.08
C GLN A 432 27.49 -2.05 -11.38
N LYS A 433 26.16 -2.17 -11.28
CA LYS A 433 25.26 -2.09 -12.44
C LYS A 433 25.26 -0.69 -13.06
N ALA A 434 25.29 0.37 -12.25
CA ALA A 434 25.39 1.75 -12.73
C ALA A 434 26.74 2.00 -13.46
N GLN A 435 27.85 1.45 -12.95
CA GLN A 435 29.15 1.53 -13.60
C GLN A 435 29.16 0.80 -14.95
N SER A 436 28.69 -0.44 -15.00
CA SER A 436 28.62 -1.22 -16.26
C SER A 436 27.70 -0.57 -17.28
N LEU A 437 26.64 0.13 -16.82
CA LEU A 437 25.72 0.80 -17.70
C LEU A 437 26.39 1.95 -18.47
N GLN A 438 27.33 2.69 -17.87
CA GLN A 438 28.04 3.75 -18.59
C GLN A 438 28.79 3.22 -19.81
N GLU A 439 29.44 2.06 -19.68
CA GLU A 439 30.13 1.38 -20.78
C GLU A 439 29.13 0.89 -21.85
N GLU A 440 28.03 0.29 -21.41
CA GLU A 440 26.96 -0.18 -22.30
C GLU A 440 26.35 0.97 -23.13
N LEU A 441 26.09 2.12 -22.50
CA LEU A 441 25.49 3.29 -23.14
C LEU A 441 26.40 3.90 -24.22
N MET A 442 27.72 3.77 -24.10
CA MET A 442 28.68 4.16 -25.15
C MET A 442 28.58 3.27 -26.39
N MET A 443 28.18 2.00 -26.22
CA MET A 443 28.05 1.01 -27.29
C MET A 443 26.60 0.77 -27.71
N LEU A 444 25.64 1.54 -27.19
CA LEU A 444 24.21 1.30 -27.38
C LEU A 444 23.85 1.33 -28.87
N MET A 445 23.53 0.16 -29.42
CA MET A 445 22.96 0.02 -30.76
C MET A 445 21.43 -0.05 -30.69
N PRO A 446 20.72 0.40 -31.75
CA PRO A 446 19.29 0.15 -31.87
C PRO A 446 18.99 -1.35 -31.81
N GLU A 447 18.07 -1.74 -30.93
CA GLU A 447 17.56 -3.11 -30.81
C GLU A 447 16.30 -3.23 -31.69
N GLU A 448 16.19 -4.29 -32.50
CA GLU A 448 14.99 -4.56 -33.27
C GLU A 448 13.96 -5.22 -32.35
N VAL A 449 12.83 -4.55 -32.14
CA VAL A 449 11.76 -5.04 -31.25
C VAL A 449 10.86 -5.99 -32.04
N GLY A 450 10.62 -7.18 -31.49
CA GLY A 450 9.74 -8.18 -32.09
C GLY A 450 8.28 -7.71 -32.16
N THR A 451 7.46 -8.41 -32.97
CA THR A 451 6.02 -8.11 -33.13
C THR A 451 5.12 -8.97 -32.24
N ALA A 452 5.69 -9.86 -31.42
CA ALA A 452 4.92 -10.70 -30.51
C ALA A 452 4.35 -9.87 -29.36
N ALA A 453 3.31 -10.39 -28.69
CA ALA A 453 2.72 -9.74 -27.53
C ALA A 453 3.78 -9.43 -26.46
N LEU A 454 3.71 -8.22 -25.88
CA LEU A 454 4.59 -7.72 -24.82
C LEU A 454 6.05 -7.44 -25.21
N GLU A 455 6.50 -7.71 -26.44
CA GLU A 455 7.90 -7.45 -26.84
C GLU A 455 8.28 -5.96 -26.71
N GLN A 456 7.38 -5.07 -27.15
CA GLN A 456 7.60 -3.63 -26.99
C GLN A 456 7.58 -3.23 -25.52
N GLU A 457 6.62 -3.73 -24.74
CA GLU A 457 6.49 -3.41 -23.32
C GLU A 457 7.72 -3.88 -22.51
N LYS A 458 8.26 -5.08 -22.81
CA LYS A 458 9.50 -5.60 -22.23
C LYS A 458 10.72 -4.78 -22.63
N HIS A 459 10.79 -4.33 -23.90
CA HIS A 459 11.85 -3.43 -24.36
C HIS A 459 11.83 -2.09 -23.61
N LEU A 460 10.63 -1.50 -23.45
CA LEU A 460 10.45 -0.27 -22.68
C LEU A 460 10.84 -0.46 -21.20
N LEU A 461 10.44 -1.57 -20.58
CA LEU A 461 10.84 -1.90 -19.21
C LEU A 461 12.37 -1.99 -19.05
N LYS A 462 13.06 -2.67 -19.97
CA LYS A 462 14.53 -2.78 -19.97
C LYS A 462 15.18 -1.40 -20.00
N ASN A 463 14.69 -0.49 -20.86
CA ASN A 463 15.20 0.87 -20.92
C ASN A 463 14.80 1.72 -19.72
N ALA A 464 13.63 1.48 -19.13
CA ALA A 464 13.17 2.13 -17.90
C ALA A 464 14.10 1.84 -16.71
N LYS A 465 14.50 0.57 -16.53
CA LYS A 465 15.51 0.19 -15.52
C LYS A 465 16.85 0.92 -15.75
N LYS A 466 17.28 1.06 -17.01
CA LYS A 466 18.49 1.83 -17.37
C LYS A 466 18.35 3.32 -17.05
N MET A 467 17.19 3.93 -17.31
CA MET A 467 16.94 5.33 -16.97
C MET A 467 17.07 5.58 -15.45
N VAL A 468 16.51 4.68 -14.64
CA VAL A 468 16.65 4.73 -13.16
C VAL A 468 18.12 4.66 -12.76
N LEU A 469 18.86 3.64 -13.25
CA LEU A 469 20.26 3.45 -12.89
C LEU A 469 21.15 4.62 -13.34
N LEU A 470 20.87 5.21 -14.51
CA LEU A 470 21.57 6.38 -15.03
C LEU A 470 21.33 7.61 -14.13
N GLY A 471 20.06 7.94 -13.87
CA GLY A 471 19.69 9.10 -13.04
C GLY A 471 20.21 8.97 -11.61
N ALA A 472 19.99 7.82 -10.97
CA ALA A 472 20.44 7.56 -9.61
C ALA A 472 21.98 7.54 -9.50
N GLY A 473 22.67 6.93 -10.47
CA GLY A 473 24.13 6.87 -10.49
C GLY A 473 24.77 8.26 -10.60
N LEU A 474 24.28 9.10 -11.52
CA LEU A 474 24.78 10.46 -11.69
C LEU A 474 24.47 11.34 -10.47
N ALA A 475 23.25 11.25 -9.93
CA ALA A 475 22.88 12.01 -8.74
C ALA A 475 23.74 11.63 -7.52
N ALA A 476 23.94 10.33 -7.29
CA ALA A 476 24.80 9.84 -6.21
C ALA A 476 26.27 10.27 -6.39
N GLN A 477 26.77 10.28 -7.63
CA GLN A 477 28.14 10.73 -7.93
C GLN A 477 28.33 12.23 -7.69
N LYS A 478 27.36 13.06 -8.07
CA LYS A 478 27.43 14.53 -7.92
C LYS A 478 27.27 14.98 -6.47
N PHE A 479 26.23 14.51 -5.81
CA PHE A 479 25.82 15.04 -4.49
C PHE A 479 26.41 14.24 -3.33
N MET A 480 26.85 13.00 -3.55
CA MET A 480 27.43 12.13 -2.53
C MET A 480 26.51 12.05 -1.29
N GLN A 481 27.03 12.35 -0.09
CA GLN A 481 26.26 12.35 1.15
C GLN A 481 25.18 13.44 1.18
N ASN A 482 25.36 14.53 0.43
CA ASN A 482 24.40 15.64 0.40
C ASN A 482 23.15 15.33 -0.45
N ILE A 483 23.07 14.16 -1.11
CA ILE A 483 21.90 13.78 -1.91
C ILE A 483 20.62 13.73 -1.06
N GLU A 484 20.73 13.52 0.26
CA GLU A 484 19.59 13.53 1.18
C GLU A 484 18.85 14.89 1.25
N HIS A 485 19.52 15.97 0.84
CA HIS A 485 18.94 17.32 0.77
C HIS A 485 18.33 17.65 -0.59
N GLU A 486 18.58 16.84 -1.62
CA GLU A 486 18.09 17.04 -2.99
C GLU A 486 16.74 16.35 -3.20
N GLN A 487 15.73 16.79 -2.44
CA GLN A 487 14.44 16.09 -2.32
C GLN A 487 13.70 15.96 -3.65
N GLU A 488 13.77 16.96 -4.53
CA GLU A 488 13.13 16.95 -5.84
C GLU A 488 13.72 15.85 -6.73
N ILE A 489 15.04 15.69 -6.71
CA ILE A 489 15.72 14.59 -7.41
C ILE A 489 15.34 13.25 -6.79
N LEU A 490 15.32 13.13 -5.46
CA LEU A 490 14.94 11.89 -4.77
C LEU A 490 13.50 11.47 -5.11
N VAL A 491 12.57 12.43 -5.18
CA VAL A 491 11.17 12.18 -5.57
C VAL A 491 11.09 11.72 -7.03
N ASN A 492 11.77 12.38 -7.96
CA ASN A 492 11.81 11.95 -9.36
C ASN A 492 12.33 10.52 -9.51
N LEU A 493 13.39 10.17 -8.77
CA LEU A 493 13.95 8.82 -8.75
C LEU A 493 12.97 7.81 -8.12
N ALA A 494 12.30 8.17 -7.02
CA ALA A 494 11.30 7.32 -6.39
C ALA A 494 10.12 7.01 -7.33
N ASP A 495 9.59 8.01 -8.02
CA ASP A 495 8.51 7.86 -8.98
C ASP A 495 8.95 6.98 -10.17
N MET A 496 10.16 7.19 -10.70
CA MET A 496 10.71 6.31 -11.75
C MET A 496 10.88 4.87 -11.28
N VAL A 497 11.33 4.64 -10.05
CA VAL A 497 11.49 3.29 -9.47
C VAL A 497 10.13 2.60 -9.29
N ALA A 498 9.11 3.32 -8.81
CA ALA A 498 7.75 2.81 -8.69
C ALA A 498 7.15 2.45 -10.05
N GLU A 499 7.34 3.29 -11.07
CA GLU A 499 6.84 3.00 -12.41
C GLU A 499 7.50 1.75 -12.99
N VAL A 500 8.80 1.53 -12.80
CA VAL A 500 9.46 0.26 -13.17
C VAL A 500 8.78 -0.93 -12.49
N TYR A 501 8.49 -0.83 -11.19
CA TYR A 501 7.85 -1.91 -10.44
C TYR A 501 6.44 -2.22 -10.97
N ASN A 502 5.63 -1.19 -11.22
CA ASN A 502 4.28 -1.35 -11.75
C ASN A 502 4.27 -1.84 -13.21
N MET A 503 5.14 -1.28 -14.07
CA MET A 503 5.31 -1.74 -15.46
C MET A 503 5.68 -3.22 -15.49
N GLU A 504 6.70 -3.62 -14.74
CA GLU A 504 7.13 -5.03 -14.70
C GLU A 504 6.04 -5.93 -14.15
N SER A 505 5.35 -5.52 -13.08
CA SER A 505 4.27 -6.32 -12.50
C SER A 505 3.11 -6.53 -13.48
N ALA A 506 2.71 -5.48 -14.22
CA ALA A 506 1.69 -5.58 -15.25
C ALA A 506 2.14 -6.43 -16.45
N ILE A 507 3.42 -6.35 -16.85
CA ILE A 507 3.99 -7.18 -17.93
C ILE A 507 4.01 -8.65 -17.52
N LEU A 508 4.57 -8.96 -16.36
CA LEU A 508 4.72 -10.34 -15.88
C LEU A 508 3.37 -11.01 -15.63
N ARG A 509 2.40 -10.29 -15.06
CA ARG A 509 1.03 -10.81 -14.89
C ARG A 509 0.36 -11.11 -16.23
N THR A 510 0.46 -10.19 -17.19
CA THR A 510 -0.11 -10.39 -18.53
C THR A 510 0.60 -11.54 -19.25
N GLU A 511 1.92 -11.63 -19.17
CA GLU A 511 2.70 -12.73 -19.73
C GLU A 511 2.26 -14.07 -19.15
N LYS A 512 2.12 -14.16 -17.82
CA LYS A 512 1.63 -15.36 -17.13
C LYS A 512 0.25 -15.79 -17.63
N ALA A 513 -0.67 -14.82 -17.77
CA ALA A 513 -2.00 -15.07 -18.31
C ALA A 513 -1.98 -15.52 -19.77
N ILE A 514 -1.13 -14.93 -20.62
CA ILE A 514 -0.95 -15.35 -22.02
C ILE A 514 -0.41 -16.78 -22.09
N HIS A 515 0.58 -17.12 -21.27
CA HIS A 515 1.15 -18.48 -21.23
C HIS A 515 0.11 -19.53 -20.78
N ARG A 516 -0.75 -19.18 -19.82
CA ARG A 516 -1.77 -20.10 -19.28
C ARG A 516 -3.01 -20.23 -20.18
N ASP A 517 -3.57 -19.10 -20.60
CA ASP A 517 -4.91 -19.03 -21.20
C ASP A 517 -4.90 -18.68 -22.70
N GLY A 518 -3.75 -18.27 -23.23
CA GLY A 518 -3.58 -17.75 -24.58
C GLY A 518 -3.85 -16.25 -24.71
N GLU A 519 -3.30 -15.65 -25.77
CA GLU A 519 -3.38 -14.21 -26.03
C GLU A 519 -4.82 -13.73 -26.20
N GLU A 520 -5.64 -14.47 -26.94
CA GLU A 520 -7.04 -14.09 -27.23
C GLU A 520 -7.89 -13.90 -25.96
N LYS A 521 -7.73 -14.77 -24.97
CA LYS A 521 -8.43 -14.66 -23.68
C LYS A 521 -7.82 -13.61 -22.75
N SER A 522 -6.60 -13.17 -23.04
CA SER A 522 -5.84 -12.20 -22.25
C SER A 522 -5.78 -10.82 -22.89
N LYS A 523 -6.61 -10.56 -23.91
CA LYS A 523 -6.60 -9.30 -24.67
C LYS A 523 -6.82 -8.07 -23.80
N GLN A 524 -7.75 -8.12 -22.86
CA GLN A 524 -8.04 -7.00 -21.97
C GLN A 524 -6.81 -6.67 -21.10
N LYS A 525 -6.16 -7.68 -20.50
CA LYS A 525 -4.88 -7.54 -19.77
C LYS A 525 -3.77 -6.95 -20.65
N LEU A 526 -3.63 -7.47 -21.88
CA LEU A 526 -2.65 -6.96 -22.83
C LEU A 526 -2.87 -5.48 -23.15
N TRP A 527 -4.12 -5.06 -23.37
CA TRP A 527 -4.43 -3.66 -23.62
C TRP A 527 -4.19 -2.77 -22.40
N TYR A 528 -4.52 -3.23 -21.18
CA TYR A 528 -4.16 -2.51 -19.96
C TYR A 528 -2.65 -2.32 -19.86
N THR A 529 -1.86 -3.38 -20.05
CA THR A 529 -0.40 -3.30 -20.02
C THR A 529 0.15 -2.34 -21.08
N GLN A 530 -0.32 -2.43 -22.33
CA GLN A 530 0.12 -1.54 -23.42
C GLN A 530 -0.13 -0.07 -23.12
N VAL A 531 -1.33 0.25 -22.60
CA VAL A 531 -1.70 1.63 -22.25
C VAL A 531 -0.87 2.12 -21.07
N TYR A 532 -0.82 1.35 -19.98
CA TYR A 532 -0.10 1.73 -18.77
C TYR A 532 1.39 1.91 -19.03
N VAL A 533 2.05 0.92 -19.66
CA VAL A 533 3.49 0.92 -19.89
C VAL A 533 3.91 2.12 -20.73
N GLN A 534 3.16 2.47 -21.78
CA GLN A 534 3.50 3.64 -22.60
C GLN A 534 3.34 4.96 -21.83
N GLU A 535 2.26 5.13 -21.07
CA GLU A 535 2.02 6.36 -20.33
C GLU A 535 2.99 6.52 -19.14
N ALA A 536 3.27 5.44 -18.41
CA ALA A 536 4.30 5.36 -17.38
C ALA A 536 5.69 5.70 -17.94
N PHE A 537 6.07 5.10 -19.08
CA PHE A 537 7.37 5.36 -19.70
C PHE A 537 7.55 6.83 -20.11
N ASN A 538 6.48 7.48 -20.58
CA ASN A 538 6.50 8.93 -20.89
C ASN A 538 6.69 9.79 -19.63
N ARG A 539 6.03 9.45 -18.51
CA ARG A 539 6.24 10.11 -17.22
C ARG A 539 7.68 9.93 -16.73
N MET A 540 8.23 8.72 -16.87
CA MET A 540 9.62 8.43 -16.54
C MET A 540 10.62 9.22 -17.39
N GLU A 541 10.38 9.37 -18.70
CA GLU A 541 11.24 10.20 -19.56
C GLU A 541 11.27 11.66 -19.07
N ALA A 542 10.13 12.21 -18.64
CA ALA A 542 10.05 13.56 -18.10
C ALA A 542 10.86 13.70 -16.79
N ASN A 543 10.66 12.78 -15.83
CA ASN A 543 11.38 12.78 -14.55
C ASN A 543 12.88 12.56 -14.73
N ALA A 544 13.27 11.66 -15.64
CA ALA A 544 14.67 11.42 -15.97
C ALA A 544 15.31 12.66 -16.59
N LYS A 545 14.61 13.34 -17.50
CA LYS A 545 15.09 14.58 -18.13
C LYS A 545 15.29 15.70 -17.10
N GLU A 546 14.32 15.91 -16.21
CA GLU A 546 14.44 16.92 -15.15
C GLU A 546 15.60 16.60 -14.21
N THR A 547 15.73 15.34 -13.79
CA THR A 547 16.85 14.86 -12.97
C THR A 547 18.19 15.12 -13.63
N LEU A 548 18.35 14.77 -14.91
CA LEU A 548 19.61 15.00 -15.64
C LEU A 548 19.95 16.49 -15.74
N ILE A 549 18.96 17.37 -15.94
CA ILE A 549 19.17 18.83 -15.99
C ILE A 549 19.62 19.38 -14.64
N ALA A 550 19.12 18.84 -13.52
CA ALA A 550 19.56 19.25 -12.19
C ALA A 550 20.96 18.69 -11.85
N VAL A 551 21.31 17.52 -12.39
CA VAL A 551 22.57 16.83 -12.10
C VAL A 551 23.72 17.31 -13.00
N GLU A 552 23.52 17.63 -14.28
CA GLU A 552 24.62 17.98 -15.18
C GLU A 552 24.42 19.32 -15.88
N GLU A 553 25.52 19.92 -16.35
CA GLU A 553 25.50 21.17 -17.11
C GLU A 553 26.36 21.09 -18.37
N GLY A 554 26.26 22.10 -19.25
CA GLY A 554 27.13 22.26 -20.41
C GLY A 554 27.06 21.09 -21.41
N ASP A 555 28.22 20.68 -21.92
CA ASP A 555 28.33 19.63 -22.93
C ASP A 555 28.03 18.23 -22.36
N THR A 556 28.34 17.99 -21.08
CA THR A 556 27.99 16.74 -20.39
C THR A 556 26.48 16.54 -20.35
N LEU A 557 25.72 17.59 -19.99
CA LEU A 557 24.25 17.53 -20.02
C LEU A 557 23.72 17.21 -21.42
N ARG A 558 24.24 17.89 -22.46
CA ARG A 558 23.80 17.64 -23.85
C ARG A 558 24.05 16.19 -24.27
N MET A 559 25.18 15.62 -23.84
CA MET A 559 25.52 14.22 -24.07
C MET A 559 24.54 13.30 -23.32
N MET A 560 24.27 13.54 -22.03
CA MET A 560 23.34 12.74 -21.24
C MET A 560 21.91 12.78 -21.79
N LEU A 561 21.42 13.96 -22.20
CA LEU A 561 20.13 14.10 -22.86
C LEU A 561 20.07 13.38 -24.22
N SER A 562 21.20 13.27 -24.93
CA SER A 562 21.30 12.46 -26.15
C SER A 562 21.18 10.98 -25.85
N THR A 563 21.82 10.51 -24.78
CA THR A 563 21.69 9.15 -24.29
C THR A 563 20.26 8.83 -23.86
N LEU A 564 19.60 9.73 -23.13
CA LEU A 564 18.19 9.59 -22.77
C LEU A 564 17.31 9.42 -24.00
N ARG A 565 17.48 10.28 -25.03
CA ARG A 565 16.75 10.14 -26.31
C ARG A 565 16.97 8.80 -27.00
N LYS A 566 18.14 8.17 -26.85
CA LYS A 566 18.38 6.83 -27.39
C LYS A 566 17.63 5.76 -26.60
N LEU A 567 17.60 5.87 -25.27
CA LEU A 567 16.86 4.97 -24.39
C LEU A 567 15.34 5.06 -24.57
N THR A 568 14.83 6.26 -24.89
CA THR A 568 13.38 6.50 -24.99
C THR A 568 12.81 6.31 -26.40
N ARG A 569 13.66 6.13 -27.41
CA ARG A 569 13.22 5.99 -28.80
C ARG A 569 12.49 4.66 -29.03
N HIS A 570 11.21 4.74 -29.38
CA HIS A 570 10.38 3.61 -29.80
C HIS A 570 9.27 4.08 -30.76
N THR A 571 8.56 3.14 -31.37
CA THR A 571 7.34 3.45 -32.14
C THR A 571 6.15 3.43 -31.18
N PRO A 572 5.47 4.56 -30.93
CA PRO A 572 4.39 4.60 -29.94
C PRO A 572 3.15 3.85 -30.42
N THR A 573 2.48 3.18 -29.48
CA THR A 573 1.16 2.58 -29.64
C THR A 573 0.08 3.66 -29.70
N ASN A 574 -0.93 3.48 -30.56
CA ASN A 574 -2.11 4.34 -30.58
C ASN A 574 -3.04 4.04 -29.39
N VAL A 575 -2.72 4.61 -28.24
CA VAL A 575 -3.46 4.39 -26.99
C VAL A 575 -4.91 4.86 -27.04
N ILE A 576 -5.27 5.82 -27.91
CA ILE A 576 -6.68 6.25 -28.08
C ILE A 576 -7.55 5.10 -28.58
N ALA A 577 -7.04 4.31 -29.54
CA ALA A 577 -7.75 3.14 -30.04
C ALA A 577 -7.86 2.08 -28.94
N ARG A 578 -6.75 1.78 -28.25
CA ARG A 578 -6.72 0.79 -27.16
C ARG A 578 -7.66 1.14 -26.01
N LYS A 579 -7.68 2.40 -25.56
CA LYS A 579 -8.60 2.86 -24.51
C LYS A 579 -10.07 2.68 -24.90
N ARG A 580 -10.43 2.79 -26.19
CA ARG A 580 -11.81 2.52 -26.64
C ARG A 580 -12.16 1.03 -26.60
N GLU A 581 -11.22 0.14 -26.90
CA GLU A 581 -11.38 -1.31 -26.81
C GLU A 581 -11.53 -1.74 -25.35
N ILE A 582 -10.64 -1.25 -24.48
CA ILE A 582 -10.71 -1.45 -23.03
C ILE A 582 -12.07 -1.03 -22.46
N ALA A 583 -12.50 0.19 -22.78
CA ALA A 583 -13.74 0.74 -22.26
C ALA A 583 -14.97 -0.03 -22.73
N ALA A 584 -14.94 -0.65 -23.91
CA ALA A 584 -16.06 -1.43 -24.42
C ALA A 584 -16.36 -2.62 -23.50
N ALA A 585 -15.34 -3.37 -23.09
CA ALA A 585 -15.48 -4.49 -22.16
C ALA A 585 -15.96 -4.04 -20.78
N ILE A 586 -15.42 -2.93 -20.25
CA ILE A 586 -15.84 -2.39 -18.95
C ILE A 586 -17.31 -1.95 -18.99
N ILE A 587 -17.73 -1.28 -20.06
CA ILE A 587 -19.11 -0.84 -20.28
C ILE A 587 -20.08 -2.02 -20.38
N GLU A 588 -19.67 -3.09 -21.05
CA GLU A 588 -20.48 -4.31 -21.21
C GLU A 588 -20.66 -5.06 -19.87
N GLU A 589 -19.58 -5.20 -19.11
CA GLU A 589 -19.58 -5.94 -17.83
C GLU A 589 -20.06 -5.13 -16.63
N GLU A 590 -20.18 -3.80 -16.79
CA GLU A 590 -20.54 -2.83 -15.75
C GLU A 590 -19.66 -2.88 -14.49
N LYS A 591 -18.39 -3.29 -14.66
CA LYS A 591 -17.37 -3.32 -13.60
C LYS A 591 -15.98 -3.42 -14.19
N TYR A 592 -14.96 -3.27 -13.33
CA TYR A 592 -13.59 -3.64 -13.68
C TYR A 592 -13.52 -5.13 -14.06
N THR A 593 -12.95 -5.43 -15.23
CA THR A 593 -12.88 -6.78 -15.80
C THR A 593 -11.52 -7.04 -16.44
N LEU A 594 -11.13 -8.30 -16.57
CA LEU A 594 -9.78 -8.78 -16.85
C LEU A 594 -9.70 -9.72 -18.05
#